data_AF-A0AAV9ITC3-F1
#
_entry.id   AF-A0AAV9ITC3-F1
#
_cell.length_a   1.000
_cell.length_b   1.000
_cell.length_c   1.000
_cell.angle_alpha   90.00
_cell.angle_beta   90.00
_cell.angle_gamma   90.00
#
_symmetry.space_group_name_H-M   'P 1'
#
loop_
_entity.id
_entity.type
_entity.pdbx_description
1 polymer ?
#
loop_
_entity_poly.entity_id
_entity_poly.type
_entity_poly.pdbx_seq_one_letter_code
_entity_poly.pdbx_strand_id
1 'polypeptide(L)'
;MARGKRHCHRHNEVEDQREVADESVAGASFRKAPENTQTSERGGAEGATLAERVRRMREERRRQLRRTAATAKDAPTALKRPNKNCPQVLPVSDGRRPTTAPEVVSRAGQKPIDPRFETVSGRFEEATFRKRYGFVRELQREALERSRTRLSEVERAIRRAPATAQATLAAERASIASEIARREQALRRAEEMDRSRQIVAEHQRAEREKLQSGQKQRPFFLKRRQVKEQLLREKYDRLRQEGKLQRTIQRSRKRRAAKDRKLLEYRSGSIERTL
;
A
#
# COMPACT_ATOMS: atom_id res chain seq x y z
N MET A 1 25.85 -39.80 30.58
CA MET A 1 24.81 -39.86 29.52
C MET A 1 24.98 -38.68 28.57
N ALA A 2 25.45 -38.96 27.35
CA ALA A 2 25.84 -37.95 26.36
C ALA A 2 24.61 -37.27 25.73
N ARG A 3 24.61 -35.93 25.67
CA ARG A 3 23.60 -35.16 24.91
C ARG A 3 24.20 -34.75 23.57
N GLY A 4 23.78 -35.45 22.52
CA GLY A 4 24.21 -35.22 21.13
C GLY A 4 23.75 -33.85 20.59
N LYS A 5 24.72 -33.09 20.05
CA LYS A 5 24.51 -31.89 19.26
C LYS A 5 24.02 -32.29 17.87
N ARG A 6 22.76 -31.98 17.55
CA ARG A 6 22.22 -32.11 16.19
C ARG A 6 22.61 -30.89 15.37
N HIS A 7 23.54 -31.09 14.46
CA HIS A 7 23.99 -30.13 13.45
C HIS A 7 22.93 -30.07 12.32
N CYS A 8 22.31 -28.92 12.10
CA CYS A 8 21.38 -28.73 10.98
C CYS A 8 22.18 -28.38 9.71
N HIS A 9 22.41 -29.39 8.86
CA HIS A 9 22.91 -29.19 7.50
C HIS A 9 21.78 -28.62 6.63
N ARG A 10 22.04 -27.45 6.04
CA ARG A 10 21.17 -26.80 5.05
C ARG A 10 21.67 -27.20 3.67
N HIS A 11 21.15 -28.29 3.11
CA HIS A 11 21.32 -28.59 1.69
C HIS A 11 20.25 -27.83 0.90
N ASN A 12 20.71 -26.92 0.04
CA ASN A 12 19.93 -26.31 -1.05
C ASN A 12 20.52 -26.90 -2.34
N GLU A 13 19.84 -27.88 -2.92
CA GLU A 13 20.08 -28.30 -4.29
C GLU A 13 18.72 -28.26 -5.00
N VAL A 14 18.63 -27.39 -6.01
CA VAL A 14 17.52 -27.29 -6.95
C VAL A 14 18.08 -27.80 -8.25
N GLU A 15 17.80 -29.06 -8.56
CA GLU A 15 17.91 -29.61 -9.91
C GLU A 15 16.51 -29.61 -10.52
N ASP A 16 16.25 -28.67 -11.43
CA ASP A 16 15.09 -28.70 -12.31
C ASP A 16 15.57 -29.18 -13.69
N GLN A 17 15.44 -30.48 -13.96
CA GLN A 17 15.40 -31.04 -15.30
C GLN A 17 13.95 -31.34 -15.67
N ARG A 18 13.38 -30.62 -16.65
CA ARG A 18 12.23 -31.06 -17.45
C ARG A 18 12.26 -30.42 -18.85
N GLU A 19 12.87 -31.14 -19.79
CA GLU A 19 12.35 -31.31 -21.16
C GLU A 19 11.25 -32.42 -21.06
N VAL A 20 10.23 -32.61 -21.90
CA VAL A 20 9.98 -32.38 -23.33
C VAL A 20 8.44 -32.38 -23.54
N ALA A 21 7.99 -31.80 -24.67
CA ALA A 21 6.97 -32.33 -25.60
C ALA A 21 5.77 -31.41 -25.92
N ASP A 22 5.85 -30.88 -27.15
CA ASP A 22 4.81 -30.30 -27.99
C ASP A 22 3.66 -31.28 -28.26
N GLU A 23 2.43 -30.75 -28.33
CA GLU A 23 1.45 -31.21 -29.33
C GLU A 23 0.71 -30.01 -29.94
N SER A 24 0.87 -29.91 -31.24
CA SER A 24 0.30 -28.95 -32.18
C SER A 24 -1.11 -29.32 -32.61
N VAL A 25 -2.01 -28.34 -32.77
CA VAL A 25 -3.12 -28.42 -33.72
C VAL A 25 -3.21 -27.09 -34.50
N ALA A 26 -2.80 -27.16 -35.76
CA ALA A 26 -3.10 -26.20 -36.83
C ALA A 26 -4.60 -26.27 -37.19
N GLY A 27 -5.30 -25.30 -37.79
CA GLY A 27 -4.99 -24.00 -38.36
C GLY A 27 -6.26 -23.53 -39.10
N ALA A 28 -6.46 -22.22 -39.28
CA ALA A 28 -7.31 -21.68 -40.35
C ALA A 28 -6.91 -20.24 -40.66
N SER A 29 -6.63 -20.01 -41.93
CA SER A 29 -5.94 -18.90 -42.57
C SER A 29 -6.84 -17.72 -42.91
N PHE A 30 -6.30 -16.49 -42.79
CA PHE A 30 -6.66 -15.40 -43.70
C PHE A 30 -5.44 -14.51 -43.95
N ARG A 31 -4.96 -14.51 -45.20
CA ARG A 31 -3.83 -13.69 -45.68
C ARG A 31 -4.37 -12.33 -46.18
N LYS A 32 -3.70 -11.23 -45.81
CA LYS A 32 -3.59 -10.03 -46.66
C LYS A 32 -2.25 -9.31 -46.38
N ALA A 33 -1.69 -8.76 -47.46
CA ALA A 33 -0.28 -8.47 -47.72
C ALA A 33 0.42 -7.45 -46.79
N PRO A 34 1.78 -7.44 -46.74
CA PRO A 34 2.55 -6.37 -46.12
C PRO A 34 2.65 -5.16 -47.06
N GLU A 35 2.15 -4.01 -46.63
CA GLU A 35 2.49 -2.72 -47.23
C GLU A 35 3.88 -2.30 -46.79
N ASN A 36 4.67 -1.96 -47.80
CA ASN A 36 6.06 -1.57 -47.77
C ASN A 36 6.20 -0.14 -47.24
N THR A 37 6.58 0.03 -45.97
CA THR A 37 7.14 1.31 -45.49
C THR A 37 8.65 1.17 -45.37
N GLN A 38 9.33 1.60 -46.42
CA GLN A 38 10.76 1.90 -46.42
C GLN A 38 11.02 2.91 -45.29
N THR A 39 11.65 2.45 -44.22
CA THR A 39 12.33 3.34 -43.26
C THR A 39 13.78 3.36 -43.67
N SER A 40 14.20 4.49 -44.22
CA SER A 40 15.59 4.74 -44.61
C SER A 40 16.48 4.70 -43.37
N GLU A 41 17.41 3.77 -43.37
CA GLU A 41 18.54 3.80 -42.46
C GLU A 41 19.49 4.93 -42.88
N ARG A 42 19.70 5.89 -41.98
CA ARG A 42 20.93 6.71 -41.89
C ARG A 42 20.94 7.50 -40.58
N GLY A 43 21.88 7.19 -39.70
CA GLY A 43 22.38 8.12 -38.70
C GLY A 43 22.40 7.63 -37.25
N GLY A 44 23.59 7.26 -36.77
CA GLY A 44 24.06 7.59 -35.43
C GLY A 44 23.52 6.77 -34.25
N ALA A 45 24.42 6.43 -33.33
CA ALA A 45 24.15 5.79 -32.05
C ALA A 45 23.40 6.69 -31.04
N GLU A 46 22.29 7.32 -31.44
CA GLU A 46 21.50 8.23 -30.60
C GLU A 46 19.99 8.00 -30.78
N GLY A 47 19.45 6.96 -30.13
CA GLY A 47 18.03 6.67 -30.32
C GLY A 47 17.41 5.66 -29.37
N ALA A 48 17.73 5.72 -28.07
CA ALA A 48 16.91 4.99 -27.11
C ALA A 48 15.46 5.47 -27.27
N THR A 49 14.55 4.54 -27.58
CA THR A 49 13.12 4.88 -27.75
C THR A 49 12.64 5.66 -26.52
N LEU A 50 11.70 6.60 -26.69
CA LEU A 50 11.19 7.42 -25.59
C LEU A 50 10.80 6.56 -24.35
N ALA A 51 10.29 5.36 -24.59
CA ALA A 51 9.95 4.38 -23.57
C ALA A 51 11.19 3.83 -22.83
N GLU A 52 12.27 3.51 -23.54
CA GLU A 52 13.53 3.06 -22.94
C GLU A 52 14.21 4.18 -22.13
N ARG A 53 14.18 5.41 -22.63
CA ARG A 53 14.67 6.59 -21.89
C ARG A 53 13.93 6.74 -20.57
N VAL A 54 12.60 6.67 -20.56
CA VAL A 54 11.78 6.70 -19.32
C VAL A 54 12.07 5.50 -18.40
N ARG A 55 12.30 4.30 -18.94
CA ARG A 55 12.65 3.11 -18.14
C ARG A 55 13.98 3.29 -17.42
N ARG A 56 15.05 3.63 -18.15
CA ARG A 56 16.38 3.91 -17.57
C ARG A 56 16.32 4.98 -16.48
N MET A 57 15.59 6.06 -16.73
CA MET A 57 15.37 7.14 -15.77
C MET A 57 14.71 6.66 -14.46
N ARG A 58 13.69 5.79 -14.56
CA ARG A 58 13.02 5.23 -13.37
C ARG A 58 13.92 4.27 -12.61
N GLU A 59 14.73 3.48 -13.31
CA GLU A 59 15.70 2.55 -12.71
C GLU A 59 16.82 3.29 -11.98
N GLU A 60 17.36 4.35 -12.58
CA GLU A 60 18.34 5.23 -11.93
C GLU A 60 17.78 5.87 -10.68
N ARG A 61 16.57 6.45 -10.74
CA ARG A 61 15.90 7.01 -9.55
C ARG A 61 15.70 5.95 -8.47
N ARG A 62 15.30 4.72 -8.84
CA ARG A 62 15.18 3.61 -7.90
C ARG A 62 16.52 3.22 -7.30
N ARG A 63 17.60 3.22 -8.08
CA ARG A 63 18.96 2.95 -7.61
C ARG A 63 19.42 4.04 -6.63
N GLN A 64 19.18 5.31 -6.92
CA GLN A 64 19.46 6.43 -6.01
C GLN A 64 18.70 6.32 -4.69
N LEU A 65 17.40 5.99 -4.74
CA LEU A 65 16.58 5.76 -3.53
C LEU A 65 17.10 4.57 -2.70
N ARG A 66 17.60 3.51 -3.35
CA ARG A 66 18.22 2.38 -2.63
C ARG A 66 19.56 2.76 -2.01
N ARG A 67 20.38 3.57 -2.69
CA ARG A 67 21.66 4.08 -2.17
C ARG A 67 21.44 4.98 -0.96
N THR A 68 20.55 5.96 -1.05
CA THR A 68 20.20 6.85 0.07
C THR A 68 19.60 6.10 1.27
N ALA A 69 18.79 5.07 1.02
CA ALA A 69 18.29 4.20 2.09
C ALA A 69 19.37 3.30 2.71
N ALA A 70 20.42 2.94 1.97
CA ALA A 70 21.57 2.21 2.50
C ALA A 70 22.45 3.14 3.35
N THR A 71 22.80 4.32 2.86
CA THR A 71 23.58 5.32 3.62
C THR A 71 22.86 5.79 4.88
N ALA A 72 21.52 5.83 4.89
CA ALA A 72 20.73 6.13 6.08
C ALA A 72 20.75 5.00 7.14
N LYS A 73 20.98 3.75 6.74
CA LYS A 73 21.15 2.62 7.66
C LYS A 73 22.57 2.52 8.21
N ASP A 74 23.54 2.93 7.39
CA ASP A 74 24.96 2.97 7.76
C ASP A 74 25.37 4.29 8.41
N ALA A 75 24.44 5.23 8.56
CA ALA A 75 24.65 6.45 9.34
C ALA A 75 25.06 6.05 10.77
N PRO A 76 26.18 6.58 11.30
CA PRO A 76 26.64 6.24 12.63
C PRO A 76 25.53 6.60 13.62
N THR A 77 24.98 5.57 14.27
CA THR A 77 24.13 5.75 15.44
C THR A 77 25.04 6.38 16.47
N ALA A 78 24.85 7.67 16.77
CA ALA A 78 25.77 8.53 17.54
C ALA A 78 26.02 8.08 19.00
N LEU A 79 25.67 6.85 19.38
CA LEU A 79 25.71 6.31 20.73
C LEU A 79 26.38 4.92 20.80
N LYS A 80 27.15 4.51 19.80
CA LYS A 80 27.92 3.25 19.84
C LYS A 80 29.37 3.53 20.22
N ARG A 81 29.88 2.81 21.23
CA ARG A 81 31.29 2.83 21.64
C ARG A 81 32.18 2.47 20.45
N PRO A 82 33.32 3.15 20.24
CA PRO A 82 34.23 2.84 19.13
C PRO A 82 34.95 1.48 19.29
N ASN A 83 35.17 1.00 20.52
CA ASN A 83 35.70 -0.33 20.81
C ASN A 83 35.13 -0.86 22.16
N LYS A 84 35.13 -2.19 22.36
CA LYS A 84 34.67 -2.88 23.58
C LYS A 84 35.43 -2.45 24.84
N ASN A 85 36.68 -2.03 24.68
CA ASN A 85 37.54 -1.59 25.78
C ASN A 85 37.52 -0.06 26.02
N CYS A 86 36.67 0.68 25.30
CA CYS A 86 36.51 2.12 25.51
C CYS A 86 35.25 2.40 26.36
N PRO A 87 35.36 3.17 27.47
CA PRO A 87 34.21 3.57 28.25
C PRO A 87 33.23 4.41 27.42
N GLN A 88 31.93 4.23 27.64
CA GLN A 88 30.91 5.04 26.98
C GLN A 88 30.70 6.33 27.75
N VAL A 89 31.01 7.44 27.11
CA VAL A 89 30.59 8.75 27.60
C VAL A 89 29.09 8.88 27.32
N LEU A 90 28.27 8.75 28.37
CA LEU A 90 26.89 9.19 28.31
C LEU A 90 26.86 10.72 28.33
N PRO A 91 25.95 11.39 27.61
CA PRO A 91 25.83 12.84 27.71
C PRO A 91 25.52 13.21 29.16
N VAL A 92 26.18 14.26 29.67
CA VAL A 92 26.05 14.75 31.06
C VAL A 92 24.60 15.12 31.43
N SER A 93 23.72 15.28 30.43
CA SER A 93 22.28 15.46 30.60
C SER A 93 21.53 14.22 31.12
N ASP A 94 22.09 13.02 30.98
CA ASP A 94 21.51 11.78 31.52
C ASP A 94 21.91 11.63 33.00
N GLY A 95 21.34 12.48 33.86
CA GLY A 95 21.59 12.57 35.31
C GLY A 95 21.18 11.34 36.13
N ARG A 96 21.66 10.14 35.79
CA ARG A 96 21.53 8.96 36.65
C ARG A 96 22.61 9.00 37.74
N ARG A 97 22.27 9.65 38.84
CA ARG A 97 23.01 9.51 40.11
C ARG A 97 22.89 8.06 40.61
N PRO A 98 23.94 7.50 41.27
CA PRO A 98 23.85 6.18 41.89
C PRO A 98 22.83 6.21 43.03
N THR A 99 21.83 5.33 42.97
CA THR A 99 20.72 5.24 43.93
C THR A 99 21.18 4.57 45.22
N THR A 100 21.54 5.37 46.22
CA THR A 100 21.85 4.92 47.60
C THR A 100 20.69 5.07 48.57
N ALA A 101 19.50 5.43 48.10
CA ALA A 101 18.28 5.40 48.90
C ALA A 101 17.45 4.16 48.56
N PRO A 102 16.88 3.43 49.54
CA PRO A 102 15.85 2.44 49.24
C PRO A 102 14.72 3.18 48.52
N GLU A 103 14.45 2.80 47.28
CA GLU A 103 13.30 3.29 46.53
C GLU A 103 12.05 2.83 47.27
N VAL A 104 11.52 3.68 48.16
CA VAL A 104 10.15 3.55 48.65
C VAL A 104 9.31 3.72 47.40
N VAL A 105 8.98 2.59 46.74
CA VAL A 105 8.07 2.55 45.62
C VAL A 105 6.74 3.02 46.18
N SER A 106 6.50 4.34 46.14
CA SER A 106 5.19 4.91 46.41
C SER A 106 4.27 4.16 45.46
N ARG A 107 3.42 3.29 46.01
CA ARG A 107 2.50 2.48 45.21
C ARG A 107 1.61 3.50 44.52
N ALA A 108 1.96 3.85 43.28
CA ALA A 108 1.24 4.86 42.53
C ALA A 108 -0.22 4.44 42.58
N GLY A 109 -1.06 5.24 43.25
CA GLY A 109 -2.46 4.91 43.45
C GLY A 109 -3.03 4.51 42.11
N GLN A 110 -3.76 3.38 42.06
CA GLN A 110 -4.39 2.96 40.81
C GLN A 110 -5.28 4.12 40.36
N LYS A 111 -4.90 4.76 39.26
CA LYS A 111 -5.72 5.80 38.66
C LYS A 111 -7.08 5.15 38.34
N PRO A 112 -8.22 5.82 38.55
CA PRO A 112 -9.49 5.29 38.08
C PRO A 112 -9.40 5.12 36.56
N ILE A 113 -9.19 3.88 36.12
CA ILE A 113 -9.21 3.49 34.72
C ILE A 113 -10.66 3.14 34.43
N ASP A 114 -11.19 3.65 33.31
CA ASP A 114 -12.54 3.27 32.87
C ASP A 114 -12.61 1.73 32.78
N PRO A 115 -13.61 1.09 33.39
CA PRO A 115 -13.69 -0.37 33.51
C PRO A 115 -13.59 -1.08 32.15
N ARG A 116 -13.94 -0.43 31.05
CA ARG A 116 -13.77 -0.98 29.68
C ARG A 116 -12.31 -1.24 29.30
N PHE A 117 -11.38 -0.54 29.94
CA PHE A 117 -9.94 -0.64 29.72
C PHE A 117 -9.22 -1.36 30.86
N GLU A 118 -9.96 -1.89 31.84
CA GLU A 118 -9.38 -2.78 32.84
C GLU A 118 -8.96 -4.11 32.20
N THR A 119 -7.88 -4.68 32.72
CA THR A 119 -7.39 -6.00 32.29
C THR A 119 -8.38 -7.13 32.57
N VAL A 120 -9.35 -6.90 33.47
CA VAL A 120 -10.38 -7.87 33.87
C VAL A 120 -11.52 -7.97 32.84
N SER A 121 -11.74 -6.92 32.04
CA SER A 121 -12.86 -6.82 31.08
C SER A 121 -12.73 -7.71 29.83
N GLY A 122 -11.74 -8.61 29.81
CA GLY A 122 -11.55 -9.62 28.77
C GLY A 122 -10.64 -9.18 27.62
N ARG A 123 -10.43 -10.09 26.67
CA ARG A 123 -9.57 -9.83 25.49
C ARG A 123 -10.39 -9.22 24.36
N PHE A 124 -9.82 -8.21 23.69
CA PHE A 124 -10.45 -7.61 22.51
C PHE A 124 -10.52 -8.60 21.35
N GLU A 125 -11.74 -8.99 20.99
CA GLU A 125 -12.01 -9.79 19.81
C GLU A 125 -12.56 -8.92 18.67
N GLU A 126 -11.74 -8.73 17.64
CA GLU A 126 -12.04 -7.80 16.57
C GLU A 126 -13.29 -8.20 15.74
N ALA A 127 -13.55 -9.51 15.62
CA ALA A 127 -14.68 -10.02 14.85
C ALA A 127 -16.03 -9.72 15.52
N THR A 128 -16.16 -9.97 16.82
CA THR A 128 -17.37 -9.67 17.60
C THR A 128 -17.56 -8.18 17.76
N PHE A 129 -16.49 -7.41 17.99
CA PHE A 129 -16.55 -5.95 18.00
C PHE A 129 -17.15 -5.40 16.70
N ARG A 130 -16.66 -5.82 15.54
CA ARG A 130 -17.20 -5.32 14.26
C ARG A 130 -18.66 -5.69 14.02
N LYS A 131 -19.09 -6.85 14.49
CA LYS A 131 -20.51 -7.24 14.42
C LYS A 131 -21.37 -6.34 15.31
N ARG A 132 -20.96 -6.14 16.57
CA ARG A 132 -21.69 -5.31 17.54
C ARG A 132 -21.73 -3.83 17.14
N TYR A 133 -20.63 -3.31 16.59
CA TYR A 133 -20.50 -1.92 16.15
C TYR A 133 -20.68 -1.75 14.64
N GLY A 134 -21.41 -2.66 13.98
CA GLY A 134 -21.71 -2.58 12.55
C GLY A 134 -22.47 -1.29 12.19
N PHE A 135 -23.38 -0.86 13.07
CA PHE A 135 -24.20 0.34 12.92
C PHE A 135 -23.38 1.63 12.74
N VAL A 136 -22.14 1.67 13.24
CA VAL A 136 -21.26 2.85 13.08
C VAL A 136 -21.04 3.15 11.59
N ARG A 137 -21.03 2.11 10.74
CA ARG A 137 -20.90 2.28 9.29
C ARG A 137 -22.16 2.81 8.63
N GLU A 138 -23.32 2.38 9.12
CA GLU A 138 -24.62 2.88 8.68
C GLU A 138 -24.74 4.36 9.03
N LEU A 139 -24.40 4.72 10.28
CA LEU A 139 -24.35 6.12 10.71
C LEU A 139 -23.38 6.96 9.87
N GLN A 140 -22.21 6.42 9.50
CA GLN A 140 -21.27 7.11 8.61
C GLN A 140 -21.83 7.31 7.19
N ARG A 141 -22.59 6.34 6.66
CA ARG A 141 -23.28 6.45 5.37
C ARG A 141 -24.39 7.48 5.44
N GLU A 142 -25.20 7.47 6.48
CA GLU A 142 -26.24 8.50 6.70
C GLU A 142 -25.64 9.91 6.81
N ALA A 143 -24.55 10.07 7.57
CA ALA A 143 -23.86 11.35 7.68
C ALA A 143 -23.32 11.84 6.32
N LEU A 144 -22.93 10.91 5.45
CA LEU A 144 -22.51 11.22 4.08
C LEU A 144 -23.70 11.70 3.24
N GLU A 145 -24.84 11.02 3.29
CA GLU A 145 -26.06 11.45 2.57
C GLU A 145 -26.57 12.81 3.09
N ARG A 146 -26.52 13.06 4.40
CA ARG A 146 -26.80 14.38 5.00
C ARG A 146 -25.85 15.47 4.48
N SER A 147 -24.60 15.12 4.23
CA SER A 147 -23.64 16.08 3.64
C SER A 147 -23.96 16.37 2.17
N ARG A 148 -24.42 15.38 1.41
CA ARG A 148 -24.82 15.52 0.01
C ARG A 148 -26.09 16.36 -0.15
N THR A 149 -27.08 16.13 0.70
CA THR A 149 -28.29 16.96 0.74
C THR A 149 -27.94 18.41 1.06
N ARG A 150 -27.13 18.65 2.11
CA ARG A 150 -26.61 19.99 2.43
C ARG A 150 -25.87 20.64 1.26
N LEU A 151 -25.04 19.89 0.54
CA LEU A 151 -24.36 20.39 -0.66
C LEU A 151 -25.39 20.84 -1.71
N SER A 152 -26.43 20.04 -1.96
CA SER A 152 -27.47 20.40 -2.94
C SER A 152 -28.27 21.64 -2.54
N GLU A 153 -28.50 21.86 -1.24
CA GLU A 153 -29.18 23.04 -0.71
C GLU A 153 -28.33 24.30 -0.87
N VAL A 154 -27.04 24.22 -0.54
CA VAL A 154 -26.08 25.31 -0.76
C VAL A 154 -25.97 25.63 -2.24
N GLU A 155 -25.93 24.63 -3.13
CA GLU A 155 -25.92 24.86 -4.58
C GLU A 155 -27.21 25.54 -5.08
N ARG A 156 -28.38 25.22 -4.50
CA ARG A 156 -29.63 25.94 -4.78
C ARG A 156 -29.61 27.37 -4.23
N ALA A 157 -29.05 27.58 -3.05
CA ALA A 157 -28.89 28.90 -2.44
C ALA A 157 -27.98 29.79 -3.29
N ILE A 158 -26.84 29.28 -3.77
CA ILE A 158 -25.91 30.01 -4.67
C ILE A 158 -26.63 30.51 -5.91
N ARG A 159 -27.50 29.67 -6.53
CA ARG A 159 -28.25 30.06 -7.74
C ARG A 159 -29.25 31.19 -7.49
N ARG A 160 -29.74 31.35 -6.26
CA ARG A 160 -30.74 32.37 -5.88
C ARG A 160 -30.12 33.60 -5.23
N ALA A 161 -28.89 33.50 -4.74
CA ALA A 161 -28.23 34.53 -3.96
C ALA A 161 -27.65 35.65 -4.84
N PRO A 162 -27.63 36.91 -4.34
CA PRO A 162 -26.96 38.02 -5.00
C PRO A 162 -25.43 37.82 -5.00
N ALA A 163 -24.73 38.46 -5.94
CA ALA A 163 -23.28 38.29 -6.14
C ALA A 163 -22.44 38.52 -4.87
N THR A 164 -22.89 39.39 -3.96
CA THR A 164 -22.23 39.68 -2.68
C THR A 164 -22.20 38.49 -1.72
N ALA A 165 -23.24 37.65 -1.72
CA ALA A 165 -23.36 36.46 -0.88
C ALA A 165 -22.85 35.17 -1.58
N GLN A 166 -22.59 35.21 -2.89
CA GLN A 166 -22.11 34.03 -3.62
C GLN A 166 -20.70 33.62 -3.20
N ALA A 167 -19.83 34.56 -2.84
CA ALA A 167 -18.46 34.25 -2.43
C ALA A 167 -18.42 33.44 -1.13
N THR A 168 -19.23 33.80 -0.13
CA THR A 168 -19.32 33.08 1.14
C THR A 168 -19.93 31.69 0.95
N LEU A 169 -21.03 31.59 0.19
CA LEU A 169 -21.67 30.31 -0.13
C LEU A 169 -20.76 29.39 -0.98
N ALA A 170 -19.93 29.95 -1.85
CA ALA A 170 -18.96 29.17 -2.62
C ALA A 170 -17.87 28.55 -1.72
N ALA A 171 -17.43 29.28 -0.68
CA ALA A 171 -16.51 28.76 0.32
C ALA A 171 -17.16 27.63 1.15
N GLU A 172 -18.42 27.80 1.55
CA GLU A 172 -19.19 26.75 2.23
C GLU A 172 -19.35 25.50 1.37
N ARG A 173 -19.71 25.68 0.09
CA ARG A 173 -19.79 24.58 -0.88
C ARG A 173 -18.47 23.82 -0.99
N ALA A 174 -17.35 24.53 -1.09
CA ALA A 174 -16.02 23.92 -1.16
C ALA A 174 -15.68 23.13 0.12
N SER A 175 -16.03 23.69 1.29
CA SER A 175 -15.87 23.01 2.58
C SER A 175 -16.66 21.70 2.64
N ILE A 176 -17.97 21.75 2.32
CA ILE A 176 -18.85 20.57 2.31
C ILE A 176 -18.36 19.53 1.28
N ALA A 177 -17.95 19.96 0.09
CA ALA A 177 -17.41 19.06 -0.93
C ALA A 177 -16.13 18.34 -0.46
N SER A 178 -15.25 19.05 0.24
CA SER A 178 -14.04 18.46 0.84
C SER A 178 -14.39 17.43 1.92
N GLU A 179 -15.43 17.73 2.72
CA GLU A 179 -15.92 16.87 3.79
C GLU A 179 -16.51 15.56 3.22
N ILE A 180 -17.31 15.65 2.17
CA ILE A 180 -17.85 14.51 1.43
C ILE A 180 -16.70 13.66 0.88
N ALA A 181 -15.72 14.27 0.21
CA ALA A 181 -14.58 13.56 -0.35
C ALA A 181 -13.80 12.79 0.73
N ARG A 182 -13.63 13.39 1.91
CA ARG A 182 -12.98 12.76 3.08
C ARG A 182 -13.78 11.57 3.59
N ARG A 183 -15.10 11.73 3.78
CA ARG A 183 -16.01 10.67 4.25
C ARG A 183 -16.07 9.50 3.27
N GLU A 184 -16.23 9.77 1.98
CA GLU A 184 -16.22 8.73 0.95
C GLU A 184 -14.88 7.98 0.92
N GLN A 185 -13.75 8.69 1.06
CA GLN A 185 -12.45 8.04 1.12
C GLN A 185 -12.32 7.14 2.35
N ALA A 186 -12.82 7.56 3.50
CA ALA A 186 -12.81 6.75 4.72
C ALA A 186 -13.64 5.47 4.55
N LEU A 187 -14.85 5.58 4.01
CA LEU A 187 -15.71 4.42 3.72
C LEU A 187 -15.06 3.46 2.72
N ARG A 188 -14.52 3.97 1.61
CA ARG A 188 -13.81 3.15 0.61
C ARG A 188 -12.64 2.38 1.23
N ARG A 189 -11.86 3.02 2.11
CA ARG A 189 -10.76 2.36 2.83
C ARG A 189 -11.27 1.27 3.77
N ALA A 190 -12.33 1.53 4.52
CA ALA A 190 -12.93 0.56 5.43
C ALA A 190 -13.46 -0.66 4.66
N GLU A 191 -14.11 -0.46 3.52
CA GLU A 191 -14.60 -1.51 2.64
C GLU A 191 -13.46 -2.35 2.05
N GLU A 192 -12.38 -1.71 1.55
CA GLU A 192 -11.20 -2.42 1.05
C GLU A 192 -10.54 -3.26 2.16
N MET A 193 -10.45 -2.72 3.38
CA MET A 193 -9.93 -3.47 4.53
C MET A 193 -10.80 -4.69 4.86
N ASP A 194 -12.12 -4.55 4.87
CA ASP A 194 -13.02 -5.66 5.14
C ASP A 194 -12.96 -6.74 4.07
N ARG A 195 -12.91 -6.37 2.80
CA ARG A 195 -12.70 -7.33 1.70
C ARG A 195 -11.40 -8.10 1.90
N SER A 196 -10.33 -7.42 2.30
CA SER A 196 -9.04 -8.09 2.58
C SER A 196 -9.14 -9.13 3.70
N ARG A 197 -9.97 -8.84 4.72
CA ARG A 197 -10.19 -9.72 5.87
C ARG A 197 -11.11 -10.88 5.50
N GLN A 198 -12.11 -10.64 4.68
CA GLN A 198 -13.01 -11.69 4.14
C GLN A 198 -12.21 -12.72 3.35
N ILE A 199 -11.37 -12.27 2.42
CA ILE A 199 -10.48 -13.16 1.64
C ILE A 199 -9.60 -14.03 2.56
N VAL A 200 -9.01 -13.43 3.60
CA VAL A 200 -8.19 -14.17 4.55
C VAL A 200 -9.03 -15.16 5.35
N ALA A 201 -10.24 -14.77 5.78
CA ALA A 201 -11.14 -15.63 6.54
C ALA A 201 -11.67 -16.80 5.70
N GLU A 202 -12.06 -16.56 4.46
CA GLU A 202 -12.49 -17.58 3.49
C GLU A 202 -11.38 -18.58 3.23
N HIS A 203 -10.16 -18.11 3.00
CA HIS A 203 -9.00 -18.98 2.84
C HIS A 203 -8.72 -19.81 4.09
N GLN A 204 -8.81 -19.21 5.28
CA GLN A 204 -8.64 -19.95 6.53
C GLN A 204 -9.71 -21.02 6.72
N ARG A 205 -10.97 -20.76 6.34
CA ARG A 205 -12.05 -21.75 6.38
C ARG A 205 -11.76 -22.91 5.42
N ALA A 206 -11.45 -22.61 4.16
CA ALA A 206 -11.12 -23.62 3.16
C ALA A 206 -9.91 -24.48 3.54
N GLU A 207 -8.88 -23.90 4.16
CA GLU A 207 -7.73 -24.69 4.63
C GLU A 207 -8.07 -25.52 5.87
N ARG A 208 -8.93 -25.04 6.78
CA ARG A 208 -9.42 -25.85 7.90
C ARG A 208 -10.20 -27.07 7.42
N GLU A 209 -11.07 -26.92 6.42
CA GLU A 209 -11.84 -28.01 5.83
C GLU A 209 -10.92 -29.07 5.18
N LYS A 210 -9.87 -28.65 4.47
CA LYS A 210 -8.87 -29.56 3.87
C LYS A 210 -8.02 -30.30 4.89
N LEU A 211 -7.75 -29.68 6.03
CA LEU A 211 -7.06 -30.34 7.14
C LEU A 211 -7.98 -31.36 7.82
N GLN A 212 -9.25 -31.00 8.03
CA GLN A 212 -10.25 -31.89 8.63
C GLN A 212 -10.53 -33.11 7.75
N SER A 213 -10.58 -32.93 6.43
CA SER A 213 -10.75 -34.03 5.48
C SER A 213 -9.47 -34.84 5.22
N GLY A 214 -8.34 -34.47 5.84
CA GLY A 214 -7.05 -35.16 5.67
C GLY A 214 -6.36 -34.95 4.32
N GLN A 215 -6.93 -34.14 3.42
CA GLN A 215 -6.33 -33.83 2.11
C GLN A 215 -5.00 -33.08 2.22
N LYS A 216 -4.78 -32.38 3.34
CA LYS A 216 -3.53 -31.69 3.64
C LYS A 216 -3.09 -31.99 5.07
N GLN A 217 -1.78 -32.11 5.26
CA GLN A 217 -1.16 -32.30 6.59
C GLN A 217 -0.75 -30.99 7.26
N ARG A 218 -0.56 -29.90 6.49
CA ARG A 218 -0.06 -28.61 7.00
C ARG A 218 -0.91 -27.45 6.50
N PRO A 219 -1.31 -26.50 7.37
CA PRO A 219 -2.08 -25.32 6.96
C PRO A 219 -1.24 -24.40 6.08
N PHE A 220 -1.83 -23.89 5.01
CA PHE A 220 -1.27 -22.79 4.25
C PHE A 220 -1.94 -21.45 4.65
N PHE A 221 -1.15 -20.38 4.72
CA PHE A 221 -1.65 -19.03 4.99
C PHE A 221 -1.26 -18.08 3.87
N LEU A 222 -2.22 -17.28 3.40
CA LEU A 222 -1.96 -16.31 2.34
C LEU A 222 -0.94 -15.26 2.79
N LYS A 223 0.07 -15.04 1.95
CA LYS A 223 0.98 -13.90 2.11
C LYS A 223 0.23 -12.61 1.81
N ARG A 224 0.65 -11.50 2.43
CA ARG A 224 0.07 -10.15 2.18
C ARG A 224 0.02 -9.78 0.70
N ARG A 225 0.99 -10.22 -0.09
CA ARG A 225 1.01 -10.00 -1.55
C ARG A 225 -0.12 -10.75 -2.25
N GLN A 226 -0.38 -12.01 -1.88
CA GLN A 226 -1.43 -12.83 -2.48
C GLN A 226 -2.83 -12.28 -2.17
N VAL A 227 -3.06 -11.80 -0.94
CA VAL A 227 -4.31 -11.11 -0.58
C VAL A 227 -4.53 -9.88 -1.46
N LYS A 228 -3.48 -9.09 -1.70
CA LYS A 228 -3.56 -7.92 -2.59
C LYS A 228 -3.83 -8.31 -4.04
N GLU A 229 -3.25 -9.41 -4.52
CA GLU A 229 -3.50 -9.92 -5.87
C GLU A 229 -4.96 -10.36 -6.03
N GLN A 230 -5.54 -11.04 -5.04
CA GLN A 230 -6.96 -11.42 -5.02
C GLN A 230 -7.87 -10.19 -4.99
N LEU A 231 -7.62 -9.22 -4.10
CA LEU A 231 -8.36 -7.94 -4.09
C LEU A 231 -8.29 -7.20 -5.42
N LEU A 232 -7.12 -7.23 -6.06
CA LEU A 232 -6.93 -6.59 -7.36
C LEU A 232 -7.76 -7.30 -8.43
N ARG A 233 -7.75 -8.63 -8.48
CA ARG A 233 -8.58 -9.44 -9.38
C ARG A 233 -10.06 -9.10 -9.23
N GLU A 234 -10.60 -9.16 -8.00
CA GLU A 234 -11.99 -8.78 -7.72
C GLU A 234 -12.32 -7.36 -8.19
N LYS A 235 -11.40 -6.41 -7.99
CA LYS A 235 -11.58 -5.01 -8.45
C LYS A 235 -11.62 -4.91 -9.97
N TYR A 236 -10.78 -5.66 -10.68
CA TYR A 236 -10.80 -5.72 -12.14
C TYR A 236 -12.09 -6.37 -12.66
N ASP A 237 -12.55 -7.44 -12.01
CA ASP A 237 -13.78 -8.14 -12.38
C ASP A 237 -15.01 -7.25 -12.18
N ARG A 238 -15.10 -6.53 -11.05
CA ARG A 238 -16.16 -5.52 -10.83
C ARG A 238 -16.14 -4.43 -11.90
N LEU A 239 -14.96 -3.89 -12.23
CA LEU A 239 -14.85 -2.87 -13.28
C LEU A 239 -15.19 -3.40 -14.68
N ARG A 240 -14.95 -4.69 -14.93
CA ARG A 240 -15.32 -5.38 -16.17
C ARG A 240 -16.83 -5.53 -16.25
N GLN A 241 -17.48 -5.98 -15.17
CA GLN A 241 -18.93 -6.09 -15.05
C GLN A 241 -19.62 -4.73 -15.22
N GLU A 242 -19.07 -3.67 -14.63
CA GLU A 242 -19.58 -2.30 -14.79
C GLU A 242 -19.31 -1.68 -16.18
N GLY A 243 -18.54 -2.34 -17.06
CA GLY A 243 -18.15 -1.81 -18.38
C GLY A 243 -17.16 -0.63 -18.33
N LYS A 244 -16.69 -0.23 -17.13
CA LYS A 244 -15.80 0.93 -16.94
C LYS A 244 -14.32 0.60 -17.09
N LEU A 245 -13.97 -0.68 -17.23
CA LEU A 245 -12.58 -1.16 -17.24
C LEU A 245 -11.70 -0.41 -18.25
N GLN A 246 -12.11 -0.35 -19.51
CA GLN A 246 -11.30 0.29 -20.56
C GLN A 246 -11.07 1.78 -20.28
N ARG A 247 -12.11 2.50 -19.84
CA ARG A 247 -12.00 3.91 -19.44
C ARG A 247 -11.02 4.10 -18.27
N THR A 248 -11.04 3.21 -17.28
CA THR A 248 -10.10 3.28 -16.15
C THR A 248 -8.65 3.04 -16.57
N ILE A 249 -8.41 2.06 -17.46
CA ILE A 249 -7.09 1.74 -18.00
C ILE A 249 -6.58 2.92 -18.83
N GLN A 250 -7.39 3.48 -19.72
CA GLN A 250 -7.02 4.65 -20.53
C GLN A 250 -6.68 5.85 -19.63
N ARG A 251 -7.49 6.14 -18.60
CA ARG A 251 -7.20 7.21 -17.64
C ARG A 251 -5.91 6.95 -16.86
N SER A 252 -5.59 5.69 -16.56
CA SER A 252 -4.31 5.32 -15.96
C SER A 252 -3.15 5.51 -16.94
N ARG A 253 -3.29 5.12 -18.20
CA ARG A 253 -2.30 5.31 -19.27
C ARG A 253 -2.01 6.80 -19.48
N LYS A 254 -3.04 7.64 -19.63
CA LYS A 254 -2.90 9.11 -19.75
C LYS A 254 -2.17 9.71 -18.56
N ARG A 255 -2.53 9.32 -17.32
CA ARG A 255 -1.84 9.79 -16.10
C ARG A 255 -0.38 9.34 -16.03
N ARG A 256 -0.05 8.12 -16.46
CA ARG A 256 1.34 7.65 -16.52
C ARG A 256 2.13 8.41 -17.59
N ALA A 257 1.57 8.58 -18.79
CA ALA A 257 2.18 9.33 -19.87
C ALA A 257 2.47 10.79 -19.46
N ALA A 258 1.54 11.46 -18.77
CA ALA A 258 1.77 12.82 -18.26
C ALA A 258 2.91 12.88 -17.23
N LYS A 259 3.01 11.87 -16.34
CA LYS A 259 4.14 11.76 -15.40
C LYS A 259 5.46 11.49 -16.12
N ASP A 260 5.42 10.70 -17.19
CA ASP A 260 6.60 10.36 -17.98
C ASP A 260 7.11 11.58 -18.75
N ARG A 261 6.21 12.40 -19.32
CA ARG A 261 6.57 13.70 -19.90
C ARG A 261 7.22 14.63 -18.87
N LYS A 262 6.57 14.83 -17.72
CA LYS A 262 7.12 15.67 -16.63
C LYS A 262 8.48 15.17 -16.13
N LEU A 263 8.68 13.85 -16.05
CA LEU A 263 9.95 13.26 -15.64
C LEU A 263 11.07 13.54 -16.65
N LEU A 264 10.75 13.55 -17.94
CA LEU A 264 11.70 13.86 -19.00
C LEU A 264 12.02 15.36 -19.02
N GLU A 265 11.01 16.22 -18.96
CA GLU A 265 11.14 17.69 -18.92
C GLU A 265 12.00 18.17 -17.74
N TYR A 266 11.77 17.62 -16.54
CA TYR A 266 12.49 18.03 -15.33
C TYR A 266 14.01 17.76 -15.41
N ARG A 267 14.44 16.75 -16.18
CA ARG A 267 15.87 16.41 -16.32
C ARG A 267 16.51 16.97 -17.59
N SER A 268 15.77 17.20 -18.66
CA SER A 268 16.29 17.95 -19.82
C SER A 268 16.60 19.39 -19.42
N GLY A 269 15.68 20.07 -18.72
CA GLY A 269 15.88 21.44 -18.25
C GLY A 269 16.86 21.59 -17.07
N SER A 270 17.31 20.49 -16.45
CA SER A 270 18.40 20.55 -15.45
C SER A 270 19.79 20.46 -16.08
N ILE A 271 19.90 19.91 -17.29
CA ILE A 271 21.16 19.81 -18.03
C ILE A 271 21.49 21.18 -18.68
N GLU A 272 20.46 21.88 -19.17
CA GLU A 272 20.59 23.21 -19.78
C GLU A 272 20.86 24.35 -18.78
N ARG A 273 20.64 24.15 -17.48
CA ARG A 273 20.94 25.17 -16.43
C ARG A 273 22.32 25.01 -15.80
N THR A 274 23.03 23.95 -16.13
CA THR A 274 24.37 23.63 -15.60
C THR A 274 25.47 23.82 -16.64
N LEU A 275 25.13 24.35 -17.81
CA LEU A 275 26.03 24.83 -18.86
C LEU A 275 25.93 26.35 -18.92
#